data_AF-A0A7S0ASK1-F1
#
_entry.id   AF-A0A7S0ASK1-F1
#
_cell.length_a   1.000
_cell.length_b   1.000
_cell.length_c   1.000
_cell.angle_alpha   90.00
_cell.angle_beta   90.00
_cell.angle_gamma   90.00
#
_symmetry.space_group_name_H-M   'P 1'
#
loop_
_entity.id
_entity.type
_entity.pdbx_description
1 polymer ?
#
loop_
_entity_poly.entity_id
_entity_poly.type
_entity_poly.pdbx_seq_one_letter_code
_entity_poly.pdbx_strand_id
1 'polypeptide(L)'
;MAFAHRGLAALCLVLSAVPSKAASQPRVHMVTFTTGMYQDRFADSLAAKEAYAKHWGYSWEVFDEESLSCSDFRPQRWRGDFRYCKLQALKVMWQRIMQRRKQARGKQDYIFWHDVDTHIMRPQTPLESFLEAAANAAVVFTDNALSLNNGVFFLEVSKKGGNFLKSWRSGCRTGEWPW
;
A
#
# COMPACT_ATOMS: atom_id res chain seq x y z
N MET A 1 40.44 42.93 36.16
CA MET A 1 39.30 42.03 35.87
C MET A 1 39.76 41.03 34.81
N ALA A 2 39.92 39.76 35.18
CA ALA A 2 40.39 38.70 34.28
C ALA A 2 39.23 37.75 34.01
N PHE A 3 38.90 37.51 32.74
CA PHE A 3 37.96 36.47 32.33
C PHE A 3 38.74 35.30 31.74
N ALA A 4 38.67 34.16 32.41
CA ALA A 4 39.23 32.89 31.98
C ALA A 4 38.26 32.19 31.03
N HIS A 5 38.70 31.93 29.79
CA HIS A 5 37.98 31.07 28.84
C HIS A 5 38.23 29.60 29.19
N ARG A 6 37.16 28.88 29.57
CA ARG A 6 37.15 27.43 29.72
C ARG A 6 37.01 26.76 28.35
N GLY A 7 37.96 25.90 28.00
CA GLY A 7 37.89 25.05 26.82
C GLY A 7 36.85 23.95 26.98
N LEU A 8 36.01 23.77 25.95
CA LEU A 8 35.13 22.61 25.81
C LEU A 8 35.94 21.42 25.31
N ALA A 9 35.93 20.33 26.08
CA ALA A 9 36.41 19.02 25.64
C ALA A 9 35.39 18.40 24.68
N ALA A 10 35.84 18.03 23.47
CA ALA A 10 35.04 17.28 22.52
C ALA A 10 34.99 15.80 22.94
N LEU A 11 33.79 15.32 23.29
CA LEU A 11 33.52 13.92 23.59
C LEU A 11 33.30 13.16 22.27
N CYS A 12 34.30 12.42 21.80
CA CYS A 12 34.13 11.48 20.68
C CYS A 12 33.36 10.23 21.15
N LEU A 13 32.04 10.24 20.95
CA LEU A 13 31.21 9.04 21.05
C LEU A 13 31.47 8.14 19.83
N VAL A 14 32.29 7.10 20.02
CA VAL A 14 32.37 5.98 19.08
C VAL A 14 31.12 5.12 19.30
N LEU A 15 30.07 5.39 18.51
CA LEU A 15 28.93 4.50 18.39
C LEU A 15 29.37 3.25 17.63
N SER A 16 29.67 2.19 18.37
CA SER A 16 29.83 0.84 17.82
C SER A 16 28.54 0.43 17.14
N ALA A 17 28.48 0.58 15.81
CA ALA A 17 27.37 0.12 15.00
C ALA A 17 27.31 -1.41 15.08
N VAL A 18 26.37 -1.92 15.87
CA VAL A 18 25.95 -3.32 15.77
C VAL A 18 25.53 -3.52 14.31
N PRO A 19 26.01 -4.57 13.61
CA PRO A 19 25.57 -4.84 12.26
C PRO A 19 24.06 -5.11 12.30
N SER A 20 23.27 -4.10 11.97
CA SER A 20 21.85 -4.26 11.71
C SER A 20 21.77 -5.27 10.59
N LYS A 21 21.20 -6.44 10.90
CA LYS A 21 20.91 -7.48 9.91
C LYS A 21 20.03 -6.81 8.86
N ALA A 22 20.65 -6.37 7.75
CA ALA A 22 20.05 -5.45 6.81
C ALA A 22 18.64 -5.93 6.50
N ALA A 23 17.64 -5.20 7.02
CA ALA A 23 16.26 -5.60 6.87
C ALA A 23 16.01 -5.70 5.38
N SER A 24 15.66 -6.88 4.89
CA SER A 24 15.43 -7.08 3.47
C SER A 24 14.32 -6.12 3.05
N GLN A 25 14.58 -5.28 2.05
CA GLN A 25 13.57 -4.33 1.55
C GLN A 25 12.23 -5.04 1.30
N PRO A 26 11.11 -4.42 1.70
CA PRO A 26 9.79 -5.00 1.50
C PRO A 26 9.50 -5.11 0.00
N ARG A 27 8.68 -6.09 -0.37
CA ARG A 27 8.17 -6.23 -1.73
C ARG A 27 6.84 -5.50 -1.85
N VAL A 28 6.73 -4.59 -2.80
CA VAL A 28 5.47 -3.88 -3.04
C VAL A 28 4.75 -4.48 -4.25
N HIS A 29 3.46 -4.70 -4.07
CA HIS A 29 2.54 -5.19 -5.09
C HIS A 29 1.53 -4.09 -5.39
N MET A 30 1.72 -3.36 -6.48
CA MET A 30 0.83 -2.30 -6.92
C MET A 30 -0.44 -2.91 -7.53
N VAL A 31 -1.60 -2.48 -7.04
CA VAL A 31 -2.89 -3.02 -7.44
C VAL A 31 -3.89 -1.90 -7.69
N THR A 32 -4.61 -2.01 -8.79
CA THR A 32 -5.76 -1.14 -9.09
C THR A 32 -6.94 -1.95 -9.65
N PHE A 33 -8.08 -1.29 -9.83
CA PHE A 33 -9.25 -1.84 -10.51
C PHE A 33 -9.79 -0.81 -11.49
N THR A 34 -10.17 -1.27 -12.69
CA THR A 34 -10.83 -0.44 -13.70
C THR A 34 -12.08 -1.14 -14.25
N THR A 35 -12.93 -0.40 -14.93
CA THR A 35 -14.00 -0.96 -15.79
C THR A 35 -13.66 -0.66 -17.24
N GLY A 36 -14.37 -1.28 -18.20
CA GLY A 36 -14.14 -1.02 -19.63
C GLY A 36 -14.21 0.48 -19.98
N MET A 37 -15.18 1.20 -19.41
CA MET A 37 -15.33 2.65 -19.61
C MET A 37 -14.14 3.46 -19.06
N TYR A 38 -13.58 3.06 -17.92
CA TYR A 38 -12.48 3.79 -17.27
C TYR A 38 -11.12 3.42 -17.83
N GLN A 39 -10.98 2.24 -18.43
CA GLN A 39 -9.71 1.78 -18.98
C GLN A 39 -9.22 2.70 -20.10
N ASP A 40 -10.09 3.03 -21.06
CA ASP A 40 -9.75 3.94 -22.15
C ASP A 40 -9.49 5.36 -21.64
N ARG A 41 -10.36 5.84 -20.74
CA ARG A 41 -10.25 7.19 -20.15
C ARG A 41 -8.95 7.40 -19.39
N PHE A 42 -8.43 6.36 -18.74
CA PHE A 42 -7.24 6.43 -17.90
C PHE A 42 -6.05 5.65 -18.49
N ALA A 43 -6.05 5.35 -19.79
CA ALA A 43 -5.01 4.55 -20.44
C ALA A 43 -3.60 5.13 -20.18
N ASP A 44 -3.42 6.43 -20.34
CA ASP A 44 -2.14 7.11 -20.09
C ASP A 44 -1.72 7.02 -18.60
N SER A 45 -2.69 7.15 -17.68
CA SER A 45 -2.43 7.01 -16.25
C SER A 45 -2.00 5.59 -15.90
N LEU A 46 -2.66 4.58 -16.46
CA LEU A 46 -2.33 3.16 -16.28
C LEU A 46 -0.94 2.86 -16.85
N ALA A 47 -0.61 3.36 -18.04
CA ALA A 47 0.71 3.20 -18.64
C ALA A 47 1.82 3.85 -17.80
N ALA A 48 1.57 5.05 -17.25
CA ALA A 48 2.51 5.72 -16.35
C ALA A 48 2.74 4.93 -15.04
N LYS A 49 1.68 4.34 -14.48
CA LYS A 49 1.76 3.49 -13.28
C LYS A 49 2.52 2.19 -13.54
N GLU A 50 2.29 1.55 -14.68
CA GLU A 50 3.04 0.37 -15.10
C GLU A 50 4.52 0.69 -15.28
N ALA A 51 4.84 1.80 -15.94
CA ALA A 51 6.23 2.25 -16.11
C ALA A 51 6.89 2.53 -14.76
N TYR A 52 6.18 3.16 -13.82
CA TYR A 52 6.66 3.38 -12.46
C TYR A 52 6.90 2.06 -11.69
N ALA A 53 5.95 1.11 -11.76
CA ALA A 53 6.10 -0.21 -11.16
C ALA A 53 7.34 -0.95 -11.71
N LYS A 54 7.52 -0.92 -13.03
CA LYS A 54 8.68 -1.50 -13.71
C LYS A 54 9.99 -0.85 -13.29
N HIS A 55 10.02 0.48 -13.18
CA HIS A 55 11.22 1.23 -12.79
C HIS A 55 11.74 0.82 -11.41
N TRP A 56 10.84 0.60 -10.44
CA TRP A 56 11.20 0.24 -9.06
C TRP A 56 11.15 -1.26 -8.77
N GLY A 57 10.81 -2.11 -9.75
CA GLY A 57 10.74 -3.55 -9.59
C GLY A 57 9.54 -4.04 -8.77
N TYR A 58 8.43 -3.29 -8.77
CA TYR A 58 7.18 -3.68 -8.15
C TYR A 58 6.40 -4.63 -9.06
N SER A 59 5.58 -5.51 -8.48
CA SER A 59 4.58 -6.21 -9.28
C SER A 59 3.41 -5.27 -9.58
N TRP A 60 2.84 -5.37 -10.76
CA TRP A 60 1.72 -4.55 -11.21
C TRP A 60 0.53 -5.44 -11.60
N GLU A 61 -0.65 -5.16 -11.05
CA GLU A 61 -1.88 -5.87 -11.38
C GLU A 61 -3.04 -4.88 -11.55
N VAL A 62 -3.70 -4.94 -12.70
CA VAL A 62 -4.94 -4.24 -12.99
C VAL A 62 -6.06 -5.27 -12.97
N PHE A 63 -6.97 -5.17 -12.01
CA PHE A 63 -8.20 -5.94 -12.02
C PHE A 63 -9.29 -5.23 -12.81
N ASP A 64 -10.28 -5.99 -13.24
CA ASP A 64 -11.43 -5.54 -14.01
C ASP A 64 -12.69 -6.36 -13.65
N GLU A 65 -13.80 -6.07 -14.34
CA GLU A 65 -15.09 -6.71 -14.11
C GLU A 65 -15.10 -8.20 -14.47
N GLU A 66 -14.23 -8.63 -15.38
CA GLU A 66 -14.15 -10.01 -15.85
C GLU A 66 -13.26 -10.87 -14.94
N SER A 67 -12.21 -10.28 -14.37
CA SER A 67 -11.25 -10.94 -13.49
C SER A 67 -11.73 -11.09 -12.05
N LEU A 68 -12.79 -10.38 -11.64
CA LEU A 68 -13.30 -10.40 -10.27
C LEU A 68 -14.79 -10.76 -10.16
N SER A 69 -15.08 -11.81 -9.38
CA SER A 69 -16.45 -12.03 -8.89
C SER A 69 -16.76 -11.12 -7.70
N CYS A 70 -17.28 -9.91 -8.00
CA CYS A 70 -17.72 -8.96 -6.97
C CYS A 70 -19.19 -9.17 -6.55
N SER A 71 -19.71 -10.40 -6.63
CA SER A 71 -21.10 -10.73 -6.29
C SER A 71 -21.43 -10.49 -4.82
N ASP A 72 -20.47 -10.71 -3.94
CA ASP A 72 -20.62 -10.62 -2.47
C ASP A 72 -21.05 -9.23 -1.97
N PHE A 73 -20.86 -8.20 -2.80
CA PHE A 73 -21.15 -6.80 -2.47
C PHE A 73 -22.26 -6.21 -3.36
N ARG A 74 -22.94 -7.04 -4.18
CA ARG A 74 -24.04 -6.62 -5.07
C ARG A 74 -25.22 -5.97 -4.33
N PRO A 75 -25.69 -6.47 -3.16
CA PRO A 75 -26.86 -5.90 -2.49
C PRO A 75 -26.67 -4.43 -2.04
N GLN A 76 -25.43 -4.00 -1.86
CA GLN A 76 -25.05 -2.65 -1.41
C GLN A 76 -24.57 -1.76 -2.55
N ARG A 77 -24.68 -2.21 -3.81
CA ARG A 77 -24.32 -1.39 -4.98
C ARG A 77 -25.38 -0.32 -5.18
N TRP A 78 -25.00 0.93 -5.03
CA TRP A 78 -25.82 2.04 -5.47
C TRP A 78 -25.64 2.22 -7.00
N ARG A 79 -26.51 1.61 -7.81
CA ARG A 79 -26.53 1.71 -9.29
C ARG A 79 -25.16 1.60 -9.97
N GLY A 80 -24.71 0.38 -10.26
CA GLY A 80 -23.48 0.16 -11.04
C GLY A 80 -22.18 0.45 -10.28
N ASP A 81 -22.26 0.52 -8.95
CA ASP A 81 -21.14 0.88 -8.12
C ASP A 81 -20.15 -0.27 -7.91
N PHE A 82 -18.89 -0.05 -8.31
CA PHE A 82 -17.80 -1.00 -8.11
C PHE A 82 -16.91 -0.66 -6.90
N ARG A 83 -17.34 0.27 -6.03
CA ARG A 83 -16.58 0.71 -4.84
C ARG A 83 -16.05 -0.45 -3.99
N TYR A 84 -16.76 -1.57 -3.90
CA TYR A 84 -16.36 -2.73 -3.10
C TYR A 84 -15.57 -3.80 -3.87
N CYS A 85 -15.41 -3.68 -5.20
CA CYS A 85 -14.54 -4.59 -5.96
C CYS A 85 -13.09 -4.51 -5.49
N LYS A 86 -12.65 -3.37 -4.94
CA LYS A 86 -11.34 -3.25 -4.28
C LYS A 86 -11.14 -4.31 -3.21
N LEU A 87 -12.14 -4.57 -2.37
CA LEU A 87 -12.03 -5.58 -1.31
C LEU A 87 -11.88 -7.00 -1.86
N GLN A 88 -12.43 -7.28 -3.04
CA GLN A 88 -12.26 -8.55 -3.72
C GLN A 88 -10.89 -8.66 -4.39
N ALA A 89 -10.42 -7.61 -5.07
CA ALA A 89 -9.06 -7.51 -5.60
C ALA A 89 -8.01 -7.77 -4.51
N LEU A 90 -8.15 -7.08 -3.37
CA LEU A 90 -7.27 -7.26 -2.21
C LEU A 90 -7.26 -8.71 -1.72
N LYS A 91 -8.41 -9.38 -1.65
CA LYS A 91 -8.51 -10.79 -1.23
C LYS A 91 -7.77 -11.71 -2.20
N VAL A 92 -7.99 -11.54 -3.51
CA VAL A 92 -7.32 -12.35 -4.54
C VAL A 92 -5.81 -12.15 -4.46
N MET A 93 -5.36 -10.88 -4.41
CA MET A 93 -3.94 -10.59 -4.35
C MET A 93 -3.29 -11.10 -3.06
N TRP A 94 -3.97 -10.96 -1.93
CA TRP A 94 -3.54 -11.51 -0.65
C TRP A 94 -3.28 -13.02 -0.73
N GLN A 95 -4.22 -13.78 -1.31
CA GLN A 95 -4.09 -15.23 -1.48
C GLN A 95 -2.90 -15.59 -2.37
N ARG A 96 -2.72 -14.88 -3.50
CA ARG A 96 -1.58 -15.06 -4.41
C ARG A 96 -0.24 -14.82 -3.71
N ILE A 97 -0.11 -13.73 -2.95
CA ILE A 97 1.11 -13.41 -2.19
C ILE A 97 1.38 -14.48 -1.13
N MET A 98 0.36 -14.89 -0.38
CA MET A 98 0.49 -15.95 0.63
C MET A 98 0.93 -17.29 0.02
N GLN A 99 0.46 -17.63 -1.18
CA GLN A 99 0.91 -18.83 -1.90
C GLN A 99 2.38 -18.73 -2.30
N ARG A 100 2.82 -17.60 -2.88
CA ARG A 100 4.23 -17.36 -3.26
C ARG A 100 5.17 -17.37 -2.05
N ARG A 101 4.74 -16.86 -0.90
CA ARG A 101 5.52 -16.90 0.35
C ARG A 101 5.84 -18.29 0.86
N LYS A 102 5.03 -19.30 0.53
CA LYS A 102 5.35 -20.69 0.87
C LYS A 102 6.68 -21.12 0.24
N GLN A 103 7.05 -20.52 -0.90
CA GLN A 103 8.26 -20.82 -1.67
C GLN A 103 9.42 -19.83 -1.36
N ALA A 104 9.12 -18.59 -0.99
CA ALA A 104 10.12 -17.55 -0.69
C ALA A 104 9.83 -16.86 0.66
N ARG A 105 10.40 -17.43 1.74
CA ARG A 105 10.23 -16.94 3.12
C ARG A 105 11.18 -15.77 3.41
N GLY A 106 10.79 -14.91 4.36
CA GLY A 106 11.69 -13.93 4.99
C GLY A 106 11.58 -12.49 4.52
N LYS A 107 10.79 -12.19 3.49
CA LYS A 107 10.52 -10.80 3.04
C LYS A 107 9.14 -10.34 3.47
N GLN A 108 9.02 -9.07 3.86
CA GLN A 108 7.73 -8.40 4.00
C GLN A 108 7.12 -8.13 2.62
N ASP A 109 5.79 -8.15 2.56
CA ASP A 109 5.05 -7.84 1.35
C ASP A 109 3.95 -6.84 1.71
N TYR A 110 3.81 -5.83 0.86
CA TYR A 110 2.76 -4.84 0.95
C TYR A 110 1.95 -4.84 -0.34
N ILE A 111 0.64 -4.79 -0.21
CA ILE A 111 -0.24 -4.42 -1.30
C ILE A 111 -0.36 -2.90 -1.26
N PHE A 112 0.04 -2.23 -2.33
CA PHE A 112 -0.21 -0.81 -2.53
C PHE A 112 -1.44 -0.66 -3.41
N TRP A 113 -2.57 -0.35 -2.79
CA TRP A 113 -3.80 -0.05 -3.51
C TRP A 113 -3.79 1.40 -3.95
N HIS A 114 -4.18 1.63 -5.20
CA HIS A 114 -4.57 2.97 -5.63
C HIS A 114 -5.72 2.91 -6.64
N ASP A 115 -6.64 3.88 -6.57
CA ASP A 115 -7.76 3.99 -7.51
C ASP A 115 -7.24 4.35 -8.92
N VAL A 116 -8.03 4.04 -9.95
CA VAL A 116 -7.62 4.21 -11.36
C VAL A 116 -7.39 5.68 -11.75
N ASP A 117 -8.07 6.60 -11.07
CA ASP A 117 -8.01 8.05 -11.26
C ASP A 117 -6.88 8.74 -10.47
N THR A 118 -6.09 7.99 -9.71
CA THR A 118 -4.90 8.51 -9.03
C THR A 118 -3.73 8.70 -10.01
N HIS A 119 -2.77 9.57 -9.69
CA HIS A 119 -1.60 9.82 -10.55
C HIS A 119 -0.29 9.79 -9.76
N ILE A 120 0.77 9.28 -10.37
CA ILE A 120 2.13 9.32 -9.82
C ILE A 120 2.75 10.68 -10.14
N MET A 121 2.89 11.54 -9.14
CA MET A 121 3.43 12.90 -9.31
C MET A 121 4.95 13.00 -9.05
N ARG A 122 5.54 12.00 -8.39
CA ARG A 122 6.97 11.95 -8.05
C ARG A 122 7.58 10.61 -8.44
N PRO A 123 7.81 10.34 -9.74
CA PRO A 123 8.23 9.02 -10.21
C PRO A 123 9.61 8.58 -9.69
N GLN A 124 10.42 9.51 -9.19
CA GLN A 124 11.76 9.30 -8.63
C GLN A 124 11.75 8.94 -7.14
N THR A 125 10.58 8.94 -6.49
CA THR A 125 10.45 8.55 -5.09
C THR A 125 9.93 7.11 -5.01
N PRO A 126 10.65 6.16 -4.37
CA PRO A 126 10.18 4.79 -4.19
C PRO A 126 9.05 4.71 -3.15
N LEU A 127 8.13 3.77 -3.31
CA LEU A 127 7.02 3.54 -2.38
C LEU A 127 7.49 3.15 -0.96
N GLU A 128 8.65 2.52 -0.84
CA GLU A 128 9.27 2.16 0.44
C GLU A 128 9.55 3.38 1.32
N SER A 129 9.85 4.53 0.74
CA SER A 129 10.11 5.75 1.52
C SER A 129 8.88 6.17 2.36
N PHE A 130 7.67 5.92 1.86
CA PHE A 130 6.43 6.15 2.60
C PHE A 130 6.21 5.10 3.70
N LEU A 131 6.59 3.84 3.45
CA LEU A 131 6.50 2.76 4.45
C LEU A 131 7.48 2.99 5.61
N GLU A 132 8.70 3.42 5.30
CA GLU A 132 9.72 3.80 6.29
C GLU A 132 9.24 4.95 7.17
N ALA A 133 8.68 6.01 6.57
CA ALA A 133 8.10 7.13 7.31
C ALA A 133 6.92 6.71 8.21
N ALA A 134 6.18 5.67 7.81
CA ALA A 134 5.09 5.09 8.60
C ALA A 134 5.54 4.00 9.58
N ALA A 135 6.85 3.87 9.85
CA ALA A 135 7.44 2.86 10.73
C ALA A 135 7.00 1.43 10.38
N ASN A 136 6.80 1.14 9.09
CA ASN A 136 6.32 -0.14 8.57
C ASN A 136 5.00 -0.60 9.22
N ALA A 137 4.07 0.32 9.46
CA ALA A 137 2.74 0.00 9.96
C ALA A 137 2.02 -1.03 9.05
N ALA A 138 1.14 -1.83 9.66
CA ALA A 138 0.41 -2.87 8.93
C ALA A 138 -0.61 -2.30 7.92
N VAL A 139 -1.05 -1.07 8.15
CA VAL A 139 -1.95 -0.33 7.27
C VAL A 139 -1.52 1.13 7.28
N VAL A 140 -1.39 1.75 6.11
CA VAL A 140 -1.04 3.17 5.95
C VAL A 140 -2.01 3.80 4.98
N PHE A 141 -2.83 4.73 5.45
CA PHE A 141 -3.76 5.50 4.61
C PHE A 141 -3.18 6.88 4.32
N THR A 142 -3.49 7.42 3.14
CA THR A 142 -3.28 8.84 2.89
C THR A 142 -4.40 9.63 3.55
N ASP A 143 -4.03 10.62 4.37
CA ASP A 143 -4.97 11.57 4.94
C ASP A 143 -5.33 12.65 3.91
N ASN A 144 -6.54 13.18 3.97
CA ASN A 144 -6.93 14.39 3.23
C ASN A 144 -7.57 15.40 4.17
N ALA A 145 -7.81 16.63 3.71
CA ALA A 145 -8.30 17.72 4.55
C ALA A 145 -9.67 17.48 5.24
N LEU A 146 -10.39 16.41 4.88
CA LEU A 146 -11.77 16.16 5.31
C LEU A 146 -11.97 14.79 5.96
N SER A 147 -11.16 13.78 5.64
CA SER A 147 -11.23 12.43 6.22
C SER A 147 -10.14 11.50 5.66
N LEU A 148 -10.10 10.28 6.20
CA LEU A 148 -9.31 9.17 5.69
C LEU A 148 -9.74 8.82 4.25
N ASN A 149 -8.79 8.92 3.31
CA ASN A 149 -9.01 8.53 1.91
C ASN A 149 -8.57 7.07 1.69
N ASN A 150 -9.49 6.23 1.20
CA ASN A 150 -9.21 4.81 0.90
C ASN A 150 -8.90 4.55 -0.59
N GLY A 151 -8.69 5.63 -1.35
CA GLY A 151 -8.29 5.60 -2.75
C GLY A 151 -6.80 5.39 -2.94
N VAL A 152 -5.97 5.61 -1.91
CA VAL A 152 -4.54 5.23 -1.89
C VAL A 152 -4.16 4.73 -0.50
N PHE A 153 -3.65 3.50 -0.40
CA PHE A 153 -3.15 2.98 0.88
C PHE A 153 -2.19 1.80 0.71
N PHE A 154 -1.43 1.52 1.78
CA PHE A 154 -0.65 0.31 1.92
C PHE A 154 -1.33 -0.66 2.88
N LEU A 155 -1.28 -1.94 2.54
CA LEU A 155 -1.74 -3.04 3.37
C LEU A 155 -0.64 -4.10 3.45
N GLU A 156 -0.06 -4.27 4.64
CA GLU A 156 0.92 -5.32 4.88
C GLU A 156 0.24 -6.69 4.80
N VAL A 157 0.83 -7.60 4.03
CA VAL A 157 0.44 -9.01 4.04
C VAL A 157 0.98 -9.65 5.31
N SER A 158 0.29 -9.49 6.44
CA SER A 158 0.65 -10.05 7.74
C SER A 158 -0.59 -10.48 8.53
N LYS A 159 -0.40 -11.05 9.73
CA LYS A 159 -1.54 -11.37 10.61
C LYS A 159 -2.37 -10.11 10.94
N LYS A 160 -1.71 -8.97 11.19
CA LYS A 160 -2.38 -7.70 11.50
C LYS A 160 -3.15 -7.17 10.30
N GLY A 161 -2.52 -7.07 9.13
CA GLY A 161 -3.20 -6.64 7.91
C GLY A 161 -4.35 -7.58 7.50
N GLY A 162 -4.20 -8.88 7.74
CA GLY A 162 -5.23 -9.88 7.41
C GLY A 162 -6.46 -9.75 8.29
N ASN A 163 -6.25 -9.48 9.58
CA ASN A 163 -7.34 -9.16 10.50
C ASN A 163 -8.06 -7.87 10.08
N PHE A 164 -7.31 -6.83 9.73
CA PHE A 164 -7.90 -5.58 9.21
C PHE A 164 -8.75 -5.82 7.97
N LEU A 165 -8.21 -6.49 6.94
CA LEU A 165 -8.95 -6.79 5.70
C LEU A 165 -10.20 -7.64 5.98
N LYS A 166 -10.13 -8.61 6.90
CA LYS A 166 -11.28 -9.40 7.32
C LYS A 166 -12.37 -8.54 7.96
N SER A 167 -12.00 -7.67 8.90
CA SER A 167 -12.93 -6.75 9.57
C SER A 167 -13.56 -5.77 8.58
N TRP A 168 -12.75 -5.16 7.71
CA TRP A 168 -13.23 -4.22 6.69
C TRP A 168 -14.24 -4.89 5.74
N ARG A 169 -13.91 -6.11 5.26
CA ARG A 169 -14.84 -6.91 4.45
C ARG A 169 -16.14 -7.25 5.19
N SER A 170 -16.06 -7.52 6.50
CA SER A 170 -17.24 -7.84 7.29
C SER A 170 -18.18 -6.64 7.41
N GLY A 171 -17.66 -5.46 7.77
CA GLY A 171 -18.46 -4.23 7.89
C GLY A 171 -19.12 -3.83 6.56
N CYS A 172 -18.36 -3.87 5.46
CA CYS A 172 -18.93 -3.53 4.15
C CYS A 172 -20.02 -4.51 3.68
N ARG A 173 -20.06 -5.75 4.18
CA ARG A 173 -21.14 -6.71 3.88
C ARG A 173 -22.43 -6.39 4.63
N THR A 174 -22.35 -5.79 5.82
CA THR A 174 -23.54 -5.38 6.58
C THR A 174 -24.09 -4.03 6.10
N GLY A 175 -23.32 -3.30 5.30
CA GLY A 175 -23.67 -1.93 4.87
C GLY A 175 -23.40 -0.89 5.96
N GLU A 176 -22.89 -1.32 7.11
CA GLU A 176 -22.47 -0.45 8.20
C GLU A 176 -21.08 0.08 7.87
N TRP A 177 -20.97 1.41 7.79
CA TRP A 177 -19.68 2.08 7.84
C TRP A 177 -19.24 2.12 9.31
N PRO A 178 -18.09 1.55 9.70
CA PRO A 178 -17.73 1.44 11.12
C PRO A 178 -17.23 2.76 11.75
N TRP A 179 -17.46 3.91 11.12
CA TRP A 179 -17.04 5.23 11.58
C TRP A 179 -17.83 6.33 10.86
#